data_AF-A0A958FCU8-F1
#
_entry.id   AF-A0A958FCU8-F1
#
_cell.length_a   1.000
_cell.length_b   1.000
_cell.length_c   1.000
_cell.angle_alpha   90.00
_cell.angle_beta   90.00
_cell.angle_gamma   90.00
#
_symmetry.space_group_name_H-M   'P 1'
#
loop_
_entity.id
_entity.type
_entity.pdbx_description
1 polymer ?
#
loop_
_entity_poly.entity_id
_entity_poly.type
_entity_poly.pdbx_seq_one_letter_code
_entity_poly.pdbx_strand_id
1 'polypeptide(L)' 'LALLAILRFILYFTPTPGGSGIGELSIATLMASIVPGYLLPVYTVLYRAYHLFLPAIFGAWVLLKELHPRNERAKVINT' A
#
# COMPACT_ATOMS: atom_id res chain seq x y z
N LEU A 1 11.33 12.73 3.20
CA LEU A 1 11.24 11.33 3.68
C LEU A 1 10.71 11.24 5.12
N ALA A 2 11.32 11.91 6.11
CA ALA A 2 10.87 11.87 7.51
C ALA A 2 9.40 12.28 7.72
N LEU A 3 8.94 13.36 7.08
CA LEU A 3 7.56 13.85 7.19
C LEU A 3 6.52 12.84 6.65
N LEU A 4 6.86 12.13 5.56
CA LEU A 4 6.00 11.08 5.01
C LEU A 4 5.93 9.84 5.92
N ALA A 5 7.02 9.51 6.61
CA ALA A 5 7.04 8.41 7.58
C ALA A 5 6.14 8.71 8.79
N ILE A 6 6.22 9.93 9.33
CA ILE A 6 5.35 10.39 10.43
C ILE A 6 3.89 10.39 9.98
N LEU A 7 3.61 10.89 8.76
CA LEU A 7 2.26 10.89 8.19
C LEU A 7 1.66 9.48 8.12
N ARG A 8 2.44 8.50 7.66
CA ARG A 8 2.00 7.11 7.54
C ARG A 8 1.74 6.47 8.91
N PHE A 9 2.51 6.85 9.91
CA PHE A 9 2.29 6.43 11.29
C PHE A 9 0.97 6.98 11.83
N ILE A 10 0.66 8.25 11.59
CA ILE A 10 -0.63 8.85 11.97
C ILE A 10 -1.79 8.20 11.20
N LEU A 11 -1.60 7.92 9.90
CA LEU A 11 -2.60 7.24 9.08
C LEU A 11 -2.93 5.83 9.59
N TYR A 12 -1.93 5.11 10.13
CA TYR A 12 -2.14 3.79 10.72
C TYR A 12 -3.13 3.81 11.88
N PHE A 13 -3.14 4.91 12.66
CA PHE A 13 -4.10 5.10 13.77
C PHE A 13 -5.42 5.75 13.33
N THR A 14 -5.58 6.10 12.05
CA THR A 14 -6.79 6.74 11.55
C THR A 14 -7.86 5.68 11.30
N PRO A 15 -9.11 5.86 11.78
CA PRO A 15 -10.18 4.85 11.73
C PRO A 15 -10.72 4.56 10.31
N THR A 16 -10.12 5.13 9.26
CA THR A 16 -10.57 4.89 7.88
C THR A 16 -9.69 3.83 7.24
N PRO A 17 -10.25 2.75 6.68
CA PRO A 17 -9.47 1.72 6.00
C PRO A 17 -8.67 2.38 4.87
N GLY A 18 -7.34 2.37 5.02
CA GLY A 18 -6.42 3.02 4.10
C GLY A 18 -6.19 4.52 4.30
N GLY A 19 -6.95 5.26 5.13
CA GLY A 19 -6.71 6.69 5.35
C GLY A 19 -7.13 7.59 4.19
N SER A 20 -8.13 7.21 3.38
CA SER A 20 -8.45 7.87 2.09
C SER A 20 -8.70 9.39 2.20
N GLY A 21 -9.29 9.89 3.29
CA GLY A 21 -9.52 11.33 3.45
C GLY A 21 -8.28 12.11 3.89
N ILE A 22 -7.72 11.75 5.05
CA ILE A 22 -6.58 12.46 5.64
C ILE A 22 -5.30 12.22 4.83
N GLY A 23 -5.12 11.01 4.30
CA GLY A 23 -3.94 10.63 3.52
C GLY A 23 -3.86 11.33 2.17
N GLU A 24 -4.97 11.44 1.45
CA GLU A 24 -4.99 12.12 0.15
C GLU A 24 -4.75 13.62 0.31
N LEU A 25 -5.45 14.26 1.25
CA LEU A 25 -5.26 15.68 1.55
C LEU A 25 -3.84 15.98 2.00
N SER A 26 -3.26 15.15 2.86
CA SER A 26 -1.92 15.38 3.38
C SER A 26 -0.83 15.17 2.32
N ILE A 27 -0.99 14.18 1.43
CA ILE A 27 -0.05 13.99 0.32
C ILE A 27 -0.21 15.11 -0.70
N ALA A 28 -1.45 15.53 -0.97
CA ALA A 28 -1.73 16.65 -1.87
C ALA A 28 -1.11 17.95 -1.37
N THR A 29 -1.26 18.28 -0.08
CA THR A 29 -0.68 19.50 0.49
C THR A 29 0.85 19.46 0.50
N LEU A 30 1.46 18.30 0.78
CA LEU A 30 2.91 18.14 0.75
C LEU A 30 3.50 18.24 -0.66
N MET A 31 2.75 17.83 -1.67
CA MET A 31 3.20 17.78 -3.06
C MET A 31 2.75 18.98 -3.88
N ALA A 32 1.93 19.86 -3.31
CA ALA A 32 1.43 21.07 -3.98
C ALA A 32 2.54 22.03 -4.42
N SER A 33 3.70 22.01 -3.75
CA SER A 33 4.87 22.82 -4.13
C SER A 33 5.73 22.19 -5.25
N ILE A 34 5.51 20.91 -5.56
CA ILE A 34 6.34 20.14 -6.50
C ILE A 34 5.55 19.79 -7.77
N VAL A 35 4.25 19.54 -7.63
CA VAL A 35 3.36 19.10 -8.71
C VAL A 35 2.39 20.23 -9.09
N PRO A 36 2.21 20.53 -10.38
CA PRO A 36 1.21 21.49 -10.83
C PRO A 36 -0.20 21.14 -10.30
N GLY A 37 -0.95 22.14 -9.84
CA GLY A 37 -2.23 21.94 -9.14
C GLY A 37 -3.27 21.11 -9.90
N TYR A 38 -3.22 21.09 -11.23
CA TYR A 38 -4.11 20.27 -12.07
C TYR A 38 -3.72 18.78 -12.12
N LEU A 39 -2.46 18.43 -11.86
CA LEU A 39 -1.98 17.03 -11.79
C LEU A 39 -1.99 16.47 -10.36
N LEU A 40 -2.15 17.32 -9.36
CA LEU A 40 -2.14 16.96 -7.94
C LEU A 40 -3.08 15.78 -7.61
N PRO A 41 -4.36 15.78 -8.04
CA PRO A 41 -5.27 14.66 -7.75
C PRO A 41 -4.88 13.37 -8.46
N VAL A 42 -4.37 13.47 -9.69
CA VAL A 42 -3.93 12.29 -10.46
C VAL A 42 -2.68 11.69 -9.82
N TYR A 43 -1.74 12.55 -9.40
CA TYR A 43 -0.54 12.15 -8.69
C TYR A 43 -0.86 11.48 -7.36
N THR A 44 -1.78 12.04 -6.55
CA THR A 44 -2.13 11.46 -5.24
C THR A 44 -2.74 10.08 -5.39
N VAL A 45 -3.65 9.89 -6.36
CA VAL A 45 -4.27 8.58 -6.63
C VAL A 45 -3.23 7.56 -7.10
N LEU A 46 -2.37 7.91 -8.07
CA LEU A 46 -1.33 7.00 -8.57
C LEU A 46 -0.34 6.62 -7.49
N TYR A 47 0.11 7.58 -6.68
CA TYR A 47 1.03 7.35 -5.57
C TYR A 47 0.45 6.37 -4.55
N ARG A 48 -0.85 6.50 -4.24
CA ARG A 48 -1.58 5.65 -3.30
C ARG A 48 -1.79 4.25 -3.85
N ALA A 49 -2.18 4.14 -5.13
CA ALA A 49 -2.32 2.86 -5.82
C ALA A 49 -0.98 2.10 -5.82
N TYR A 50 0.11 2.77 -6.20
CA TYR A 50 1.44 2.16 -6.23
C TYR A 50 1.86 1.64 -4.85
N HIS A 51 1.64 2.42 -3.79
CA HIS A 51 1.99 2.02 -2.43
C HIS A 51 1.07 0.94 -1.84
N LEU A 52 -0.14 0.76 -2.35
CA LEU A 52 -1.07 -0.26 -1.89
C LEU A 52 -0.91 -1.57 -2.65
N PHE A 53 -0.87 -1.50 -3.99
CA PHE A 53 -0.84 -2.70 -4.84
C PHE A 53 0.51 -3.38 -4.86
N LEU A 54 1.63 -2.65 -4.80
CA LEU A 54 2.95 -3.30 -4.75
C LEU A 54 3.11 -4.25 -3.57
N PRO A 55 2.95 -3.82 -2.30
CA PRO A 55 3.11 -4.73 -1.17
C PRO A 55 2.05 -5.84 -1.19
N ALA A 56 0.85 -5.58 -1.70
CA ALA A 56 -0.17 -6.62 -1.87
C ALA A 56 0.25 -7.70 -2.86
N ILE A 57 0.83 -7.33 -4.01
CA ILE A 57 1.36 -8.27 -5.01
C ILE A 57 2.52 -9.08 -4.43
N PHE A 58 3.46 -8.41 -3.75
CA PHE A 58 4.57 -9.11 -3.08
C PHE A 58 4.07 -10.07 -2.01
N GLY A 59 3.11 -9.65 -1.17
CA GLY A 59 2.49 -10.49 -0.16
C GLY A 59 1.77 -11.69 -0.76
N ALA A 60 1.00 -11.49 -1.84
CA ALA A 60 0.33 -12.56 -2.56
C ALA A 60 1.33 -13.54 -3.19
N TRP A 61 2.41 -13.04 -3.80
CA TRP A 61 3.45 -13.88 -4.38
C TRP A 61 4.14 -14.75 -3.33
N VAL A 62 4.51 -14.17 -2.17
CA VAL A 62 5.08 -14.92 -1.04
C VAL A 62 4.09 -15.95 -0.51
N LEU A 63 2.82 -15.57 -0.32
CA LEU A 63 1.77 -16.47 0.16
C LEU A 63 1.55 -17.65 -0.78
N LEU A 64 1.46 -17.40 -2.09
CA LEU A 64 1.30 -18.45 -3.11
C LEU A 64 2.51 -19.36 -3.15
N LYS A 65 3.72 -18.80 -3.04
CA LYS A 65 4.97 -19.57 -2.98
C LYS A 65 5.04 -20.47 -1.76
N GLU A 66 4.53 -20.04 -0.60
CA GLU A 66 4.55 -20.82 0.64
C GLU A 66 3.41 -21.84 0.70
N LEU A 67 2.26 -21.54 0.10
CA LEU A 67 1.12 -22.44 0.04
C LEU A 67 1.39 -23.62 -0.92
N HIS A 68 2.15 -23.40 -2.00
CA HIS A 68 2.51 -24.41 -2.99
C HIS A 68 3.26 -25.64 -2.42
N PRO A 69 4.33 -25.51 -1.61
CA PRO A 69 5.07 -26.65 -1.07
C PRO A 69 4.33 -27.43 0.02
N ARG A 70 3.30 -26.85 0.66
CA ARG A 70 2.47 -27.58 1.63
C ARG A 70 1.49 -28.56 0.97
N ASN A 71 1.03 -28.27 -0.24
CA ASN A 71 0.08 -29.12 -0.95
C ASN A 71 0.72 -30.44 -1.43
N GLU A 72 2.01 -30.40 -1.80
CA GLU A 72 2.80 -31.58 -2.18
C GLU A 72 3.06 -32.49 -0.96
N ARG A 73 3.44 -31.91 0.19
CA ARG A 73 3.64 -32.69 1.43
C ARG A 73 2.32 -33.27 1.98
N ALA A 74 1.21 -32.54 1.89
CA ALA A 74 -0.10 -33.05 2.32
C ALA A 74 -0.60 -34.24 1.48
N LYS A 75 -0.21 -34.33 0.19
CA LYS A 75 -0.50 -35.51 -0.65
C LYS A 75 0.36 -36.72 -0.31
N VAL A 76 1.64 -36.52 -0.02
CA VAL A 76 2.60 -37.63 0.28
C VAL A 76 2.32 -38.30 1.63
N ILE A 77 1.73 -37.59 2.60
CA ILE A 77 1.41 -38.17 3.92
C ILE A 77 0.09 -38.97 3.89
N ASN A 78 -0.71 -38.84 2.83
CA ASN A 78 -2.03 -39.48 2.70
C ASN A 78 -2.07 -40.58 1.62
N THR A 79 -0.91 -41.12 1.24
CA THR A 79 -0.71 -42.30 0.37
C THR A 79 0.20 -43.27 1.09
#